data_AF-A0A4V2QBK1-F1
#
_entry.id   AF-A0A4V2QBK1-F1
#
_cell.length_a   1.000
_cell.length_b   1.000
_cell.length_c   1.000
_cell.angle_alpha   90.00
_cell.angle_beta   90.00
_cell.angle_gamma   90.00
#
_symmetry.space_group_name_H-M   'P 1'
#
loop_
_entity.id
_entity.type
_entity.pdbx_description
1 polymer ?
#
loop_
_entity_poly.entity_id
_entity_poly.type
_entity_poly.pdbx_seq_one_letter_code
_entity_poly.pdbx_strand_id
1 'polypeptide(L)'
;METIRAVVFDLYGTLIRIHTDEEALERVWKPMTFYYGYHGAKYSSPDQLCRAYRAEVRRHQRAADARFGPGCGEVSLEQVLEALFRKKGAPWVTGEMVRGAGMLLRACSTDQAELYPGAQQLLDTLRGAGKKVFLLSNAQRLFTWPEMTMLELCG
;
A
#
# COMPACT_ATOMS: atom_id res chain seq x y z
N MET A 1 38.00 -6.31 14.68
CA MET A 1 36.65 -5.68 14.68
C MET A 1 35.92 -6.16 13.44
N GLU A 2 34.73 -6.73 13.61
CA GLU A 2 33.88 -7.06 12.46
C GLU A 2 33.42 -5.76 11.78
N THR A 3 33.68 -5.64 10.48
CA THR A 3 33.23 -4.48 9.71
C THR A 3 31.83 -4.75 9.17
N ILE A 4 30.87 -3.86 9.49
CA ILE A 4 29.51 -3.90 8.92
C ILE A 4 29.61 -3.79 7.38
N ARG A 5 29.00 -4.75 6.67
CA ARG A 5 29.02 -4.84 5.20
C ARG A 5 27.72 -4.40 4.53
N ALA A 6 26.60 -4.52 5.25
CA ALA A 6 25.28 -4.17 4.76
C ALA A 6 24.44 -3.54 5.87
N VAL A 7 23.55 -2.64 5.47
CA VAL A 7 22.55 -2.01 6.33
C VAL A 7 21.18 -2.26 5.72
N VAL A 8 20.25 -2.75 6.54
CA VAL A 8 18.87 -3.02 6.13
C VAL A 8 17.97 -2.03 6.86
N PHE A 9 17.11 -1.35 6.11
CA PHE A 9 16.15 -0.39 6.64
C PHE A 9 14.74 -0.93 6.53
N ASP A 10 13.91 -0.62 7.52
CA ASP A 10 12.47 -0.54 7.32
C ASP A 10 12.11 0.74 6.55
N LEU A 11 10.88 0.84 6.03
CA LEU A 11 10.43 1.97 5.25
C LEU A 11 9.66 3.00 6.10
N TYR A 12 8.45 2.63 6.53
CA TYR A 12 7.51 3.56 7.15
C TYR A 12 7.85 3.76 8.63
N GLY A 13 8.00 5.01 9.05
CA GLY A 13 8.46 5.34 10.40
C GLY A 13 9.99 5.27 10.56
N THR A 14 10.72 4.90 9.51
CA THR A 14 12.19 4.88 9.49
C THR A 14 12.76 5.84 8.43
N LEU A 15 12.47 5.59 7.15
CA LEU A 15 12.92 6.44 6.03
C LEU A 15 11.84 7.43 5.61
N ILE A 16 10.58 6.97 5.55
CA ILE A 16 9.42 7.77 5.16
C ILE A 16 8.55 8.00 6.38
N ARG A 17 8.26 9.26 6.68
CA ARG A 17 7.17 9.67 7.56
C ARG A 17 5.89 9.67 6.73
N ILE A 18 5.02 8.70 6.98
CA ILE A 18 3.74 8.57 6.29
C ILE A 18 2.58 8.58 7.28
N HIS A 19 1.53 9.33 6.95
CA HIS A 19 0.26 9.31 7.66
C HIS A 19 -0.87 9.09 6.66
N THR A 20 -1.74 8.14 6.96
CA THR A 20 -2.92 7.82 6.14
C THR A 20 -4.15 7.67 7.00
N ASP A 21 -5.27 8.21 6.53
CA ASP A 21 -6.59 8.04 7.12
C ASP A 21 -7.58 7.50 6.08
N GLU A 22 -7.80 6.18 6.16
CA GLU A 22 -8.81 5.43 5.40
C GLU A 22 -10.22 5.51 6.03
N GLU A 23 -10.44 6.21 7.15
CA GLU A 23 -11.77 6.37 7.74
C GLU A 23 -12.55 7.53 7.10
N ALA A 24 -11.88 8.48 6.44
CA ALA A 24 -12.49 9.64 5.80
C ALA A 24 -13.37 9.28 4.58
N LEU A 25 -14.66 8.99 4.83
CA LEU A 25 -15.65 8.56 3.81
C LEU A 25 -15.73 9.48 2.59
N GLU A 26 -15.82 10.79 2.79
CA GLU A 26 -15.96 11.75 1.67
C GLU A 26 -14.67 11.94 0.89
N ARG A 27 -13.52 11.89 1.57
CA ARG A 27 -12.22 12.09 0.92
C ARG A 27 -11.76 10.84 0.18
N VAL A 28 -11.95 9.66 0.77
CA VAL A 28 -11.39 8.39 0.29
C VAL A 28 -12.45 7.58 -0.46
N TRP A 29 -13.56 7.29 0.20
CA TRP A 29 -14.47 6.26 -0.29
C TRP A 29 -15.42 6.77 -1.36
N LYS A 30 -15.75 8.07 -1.36
CA LYS A 30 -16.55 8.71 -2.40
C LYS A 30 -15.88 8.69 -3.79
N PRO A 31 -14.62 9.13 -3.99
CA PRO A 31 -13.99 8.98 -5.29
C PRO A 31 -13.86 7.50 -5.70
N MET A 32 -13.66 6.60 -4.74
CA MET A 32 -13.65 5.16 -5.04
C MET A 32 -15.01 4.64 -5.54
N THR A 33 -16.15 5.09 -5.03
CA THR A 33 -17.45 4.63 -5.56
C THR A 33 -17.62 5.00 -7.03
N PHE A 34 -17.14 6.18 -7.45
CA PHE A 34 -17.12 6.56 -8.86
C PHE A 34 -16.18 5.68 -9.66
N TYR A 35 -14.95 5.45 -9.19
CA TYR A 35 -13.98 4.59 -9.88
C TYR A 35 -14.51 3.18 -10.11
N TYR A 36 -15.05 2.52 -9.08
CA TYR A 36 -15.67 1.22 -9.22
C TYR A 36 -16.91 1.26 -10.13
N GLY A 37 -17.72 2.32 -10.01
CA GLY A 37 -18.91 2.54 -10.84
C GLY A 37 -18.61 2.67 -12.35
N TYR A 38 -17.53 3.37 -12.71
CA TYR A 38 -17.06 3.50 -14.11
C TYR A 38 -16.70 2.15 -14.73
N HIS A 39 -16.36 1.16 -13.91
CA HIS A 39 -16.04 -0.20 -14.32
C HIS A 39 -17.18 -1.21 -14.06
N GLY A 40 -18.41 -0.73 -13.85
CA GLY A 40 -19.59 -1.59 -13.68
C GLY A 40 -19.80 -2.16 -12.28
N ALA A 41 -18.91 -1.87 -11.31
CA ALA A 41 -19.05 -2.29 -9.92
C ALA A 41 -19.74 -1.22 -9.08
N LYS A 42 -21.07 -1.11 -9.16
CA LYS A 42 -21.81 -0.04 -8.47
C LYS A 42 -21.97 -0.29 -6.97
N TYR A 43 -21.54 0.67 -6.17
CA TYR A 43 -21.78 0.75 -4.73
C TYR A 43 -22.77 1.87 -4.42
N SER A 44 -23.71 1.62 -3.51
CA SER A 44 -24.79 2.55 -3.18
C SER A 44 -24.32 3.73 -2.32
N SER A 45 -23.21 3.59 -1.60
CA SER A 45 -22.63 4.63 -0.76
C SER A 45 -21.13 4.40 -0.50
N PRO A 46 -20.37 5.45 -0.13
CA PRO A 46 -18.97 5.33 0.30
C PRO A 46 -18.79 4.34 1.46
N ASP A 47 -19.67 4.41 2.44
CA ASP A 47 -19.69 3.54 3.62
C ASP A 47 -19.97 2.06 3.27
N GLN A 48 -20.81 1.78 2.27
CA GLN A 48 -20.99 0.40 1.76
C GLN A 48 -19.69 -0.16 1.19
N LEU A 49 -18.98 0.62 0.37
CA LEU A 49 -17.71 0.21 -0.22
C LEU A 49 -16.64 0.01 0.84
N CYS A 50 -16.52 0.94 1.80
CA CYS A 50 -15.60 0.85 2.93
C CYS A 50 -15.80 -0.45 3.75
N ARG A 51 -17.05 -0.76 4.11
CA ARG A 51 -17.37 -2.01 4.82
C ARG A 51 -17.03 -3.25 4.00
N ALA A 52 -17.32 -3.23 2.70
CA ALA A 52 -17.00 -4.33 1.79
C ALA A 52 -15.48 -4.56 1.72
N TYR A 53 -14.70 -3.49 1.59
CA TYR A 53 -13.24 -3.52 1.63
C TYR A 53 -12.73 -4.15 2.93
N ARG A 54 -13.15 -3.64 4.09
CA ARG A 54 -12.73 -4.19 5.40
C ARG A 54 -13.11 -5.65 5.57
N ALA A 55 -14.26 -6.06 5.03
CA ALA A 55 -14.69 -7.45 5.05
C ALA A 55 -13.77 -8.34 4.19
N GLU A 56 -13.35 -7.88 3.01
CA GLU A 56 -12.39 -8.58 2.17
C GLU A 56 -11.00 -8.64 2.82
N VAL A 57 -10.48 -7.55 3.38
CA VAL A 57 -9.22 -7.55 4.12
C VAL A 57 -9.25 -8.61 5.23
N ARG A 58 -10.30 -8.63 6.06
CA ARG A 58 -10.45 -9.64 7.12
C ARG A 58 -10.55 -11.06 6.56
N ARG A 59 -11.20 -11.26 5.40
CA ARG A 59 -11.31 -12.57 4.76
C ARG A 59 -9.94 -13.07 4.30
N HIS A 60 -9.17 -12.21 3.64
CA HIS A 60 -7.82 -12.54 3.19
C HIS A 60 -6.86 -12.74 4.38
N GLN A 61 -6.96 -11.93 5.43
CA GLN A 61 -6.15 -12.10 6.64
C GLN A 61 -6.41 -13.47 7.30
N ARG A 62 -7.68 -13.86 7.48
CA ARG A 62 -8.00 -15.19 8.03
C ARG A 62 -7.45 -16.34 7.20
N ALA A 63 -7.47 -16.20 5.87
CA ALA A 63 -6.90 -17.21 4.97
C ALA A 63 -5.37 -17.27 5.07
N ALA A 64 -4.72 -16.12 5.23
CA ALA A 64 -3.28 -16.03 5.44
C ALA A 64 -2.87 -16.62 6.79
N ASP A 65 -3.57 -16.27 7.86
CA ASP A 65 -3.34 -16.78 9.22
C ASP A 65 -3.52 -18.30 9.29
N ALA A 66 -4.54 -18.84 8.62
CA ALA A 66 -4.78 -20.29 8.56
C ALA A 66 -3.66 -21.05 7.83
N ARG A 67 -2.94 -20.38 6.91
CA ARG A 67 -1.88 -21.00 6.11
C ARG A 67 -0.49 -20.84 6.73
N PHE A 68 -0.22 -19.69 7.34
CA PHE A 68 1.12 -19.29 7.76
C PHE A 68 1.27 -19.09 9.28
N GLY A 69 0.16 -19.12 10.02
CA GLY A 69 0.10 -18.75 11.43
C GLY A 69 -0.37 -17.30 11.63
N PRO A 70 -0.96 -16.97 12.78
CA PRO A 70 -1.53 -15.65 13.04
C PRO A 70 -0.50 -14.52 12.87
N GLY A 71 -0.79 -13.56 12.00
CA GLY A 71 0.06 -12.38 11.76
C GLY A 71 1.32 -12.66 10.93
N CYS A 72 1.54 -13.90 10.49
CA CYS A 72 2.71 -14.27 9.68
C CYS A 72 2.46 -14.10 8.17
N GLY A 73 1.21 -13.98 7.75
CA GLY A 73 0.83 -13.85 6.34
C GLY A 73 0.49 -12.42 5.94
N GLU A 74 1.07 -11.97 4.83
CA GLU A 74 0.74 -10.68 4.21
C GLU A 74 -0.53 -10.80 3.35
N VAL A 75 -1.46 -9.85 3.51
CA VAL A 75 -2.65 -9.76 2.67
C VAL A 75 -2.27 -9.11 1.35
N SER A 76 -2.51 -9.79 0.21
CA SER A 76 -2.41 -9.13 -1.09
C SER A 76 -3.56 -8.16 -1.28
N LEU A 77 -3.24 -6.87 -1.25
CA LEU A 77 -4.21 -5.81 -1.42
C LEU A 77 -4.82 -5.81 -2.82
N GLU A 78 -4.04 -6.18 -3.84
CA GLU A 78 -4.55 -6.35 -5.20
C GLU A 78 -5.69 -7.37 -5.24
N GLN A 79 -5.56 -8.50 -4.54
CA GLN A 79 -6.63 -9.51 -4.49
C GLN A 79 -7.88 -8.98 -3.76
N VAL A 80 -7.70 -8.19 -2.71
CA VAL A 80 -8.79 -7.53 -1.98
C VAL A 80 -9.55 -6.58 -2.91
N LEU A 81 -8.83 -5.69 -3.60
CA LEU A 81 -9.41 -4.71 -4.54
C LEU A 81 -10.09 -5.40 -5.72
N GLU A 82 -9.47 -6.43 -6.29
CA GLU A 82 -10.04 -7.23 -7.36
C GLU A 82 -11.36 -7.91 -6.94
N ALA A 83 -11.42 -8.44 -5.71
CA ALA A 83 -12.62 -9.06 -5.17
C ALA A 83 -13.80 -8.08 -5.08
N LEU A 84 -13.54 -6.80 -4.79
CA LEU A 84 -14.57 -5.76 -4.73
C LEU A 84 -15.23 -5.49 -6.09
N PHE A 85 -14.47 -5.59 -7.20
CA PHE A 85 -15.06 -5.52 -8.54
C PHE A 85 -15.92 -6.75 -8.84
N ARG A 86 -15.34 -7.95 -8.63
CA ARG A 86 -16.01 -9.22 -8.94
C ARG A 86 -17.31 -9.42 -8.17
N LYS A 87 -17.33 -9.09 -6.87
CA LYS A 87 -18.53 -9.23 -6.02
C LYS A 87 -19.69 -8.33 -6.43
N LYS A 88 -19.43 -7.27 -7.18
CA LYS A 88 -20.46 -6.39 -7.74
C LYS A 88 -20.83 -6.73 -9.18
N GLY A 89 -20.32 -7.84 -9.71
CA GLY A 89 -20.65 -8.31 -11.05
C GLY A 89 -19.97 -7.51 -12.17
N ALA A 90 -18.82 -6.91 -11.92
CA ALA A 90 -18.04 -6.28 -12.98
C ALA A 90 -17.77 -7.29 -14.11
N PRO A 91 -18.07 -6.96 -15.37
CA PRO A 91 -18.01 -7.90 -16.49
C PRO A 91 -16.57 -8.34 -16.84
N TRP A 92 -15.60 -7.49 -16.56
CA TRP A 92 -14.16 -7.79 -16.65
C TRP A 92 -13.41 -7.03 -15.55
N VAL A 93 -12.28 -7.57 -15.12
CA VAL A 93 -11.38 -6.92 -14.15
C VAL A 93 -9.95 -7.10 -14.64
N THR A 94 -9.26 -6.00 -14.93
CA THR A 94 -7.87 -6.02 -15.38
C THR A 94 -6.92 -5.64 -14.24
N GLY A 95 -5.66 -6.04 -14.35
CA GLY A 95 -4.64 -5.63 -13.38
C GLY A 95 -4.42 -4.11 -13.32
N GLU A 96 -4.67 -3.39 -14.41
CA GLU A 96 -4.61 -1.92 -14.44
C GLU A 96 -5.72 -1.29 -13.62
N MET A 97 -6.95 -1.81 -13.72
CA MET A 97 -8.08 -1.37 -12.89
C MET A 97 -7.80 -1.59 -11.40
N VAL A 98 -7.23 -2.74 -11.05
CA VAL A 98 -6.87 -3.06 -9.66
C VAL A 98 -5.78 -2.13 -9.14
N ARG A 99 -4.71 -1.90 -9.93
CA ARG A 99 -3.66 -0.96 -9.55
C ARG A 99 -4.18 0.47 -9.44
N GLY A 100 -5.05 0.90 -10.36
CA GLY A 100 -5.68 2.22 -10.31
C GLY A 100 -6.57 2.41 -9.07
N ALA A 101 -7.34 1.39 -8.68
CA ALA A 101 -8.10 1.41 -7.43
C ALA A 101 -7.17 1.56 -6.21
N GLY A 102 -6.05 0.84 -6.19
CA GLY A 102 -5.06 0.95 -5.11
C GLY A 102 -4.39 2.32 -5.07
N MET A 103 -3.97 2.85 -6.21
CA MET A 103 -3.38 4.20 -6.30
C MET A 103 -4.37 5.27 -5.84
N LEU A 104 -5.64 5.16 -6.24
CA LEU A 104 -6.69 6.10 -5.82
C LEU A 104 -6.94 6.02 -4.31
N LEU A 105 -7.11 4.81 -3.76
CA LEU A 105 -7.24 4.60 -2.32
C LEU A 105 -6.07 5.27 -1.59
N ARG A 106 -4.84 4.98 -2.03
CA ARG A 106 -3.64 5.51 -1.39
C ARG A 106 -3.56 7.02 -1.46
N ALA A 107 -3.66 7.59 -2.66
CA ALA A 107 -3.60 9.04 -2.87
C ALA A 107 -4.67 9.80 -2.09
N CYS A 108 -5.89 9.26 -2.00
CA CYS A 108 -6.96 9.90 -1.23
C CYS A 108 -6.81 9.70 0.29
N SER A 109 -6.19 8.62 0.74
CA SER A 109 -5.99 8.33 2.17
C SER A 109 -4.77 9.03 2.77
N THR A 110 -3.77 9.39 1.96
CA THR A 110 -2.50 9.93 2.46
C THR A 110 -2.61 11.40 2.85
N ASP A 111 -2.33 11.68 4.12
CA ASP A 111 -2.22 13.02 4.70
C ASP A 111 -0.80 13.58 4.62
N GLN A 112 0.19 12.70 4.73
CA GLN A 112 1.60 13.06 4.76
C GLN A 112 2.43 11.93 4.15
N ALA A 113 3.40 12.27 3.31
CA ALA A 113 4.38 11.34 2.78
C ALA A 113 5.67 12.10 2.44
N GLU A 114 6.64 12.06 3.35
CA GLU A 114 7.92 12.76 3.21
C GLU A 114 9.06 11.96 3.81
N LEU A 115 10.29 12.23 3.39
CA LEU A 115 11.47 11.64 4.03
C LEU A 115 11.69 12.23 5.43
N TYR A 116 12.17 11.41 6.36
CA TYR A 116 12.72 11.96 7.59
C TYR A 116 13.94 12.84 7.29
N PRO A 117 14.14 13.95 8.03
CA PRO A 117 15.31 14.79 7.87
C PRO A 117 16.61 13.98 7.96
N GLY A 118 17.48 14.13 6.96
CA GLY A 118 18.75 13.42 6.89
C GLY A 118 18.67 11.99 6.35
N ALA A 119 17.48 11.44 6.05
CA ALA A 119 17.36 10.08 5.50
C ALA A 119 18.13 9.93 4.18
N GLN A 120 17.98 10.87 3.25
CA GLN A 120 18.71 10.85 1.98
C GLN A 120 20.22 10.90 2.20
N GLN A 121 20.70 11.85 3.01
CA GLN A 121 22.12 12.02 3.32
C GLN A 121 22.71 10.76 3.98
N LEU A 122 21.96 10.12 4.88
CA LEU A 122 22.36 8.87 5.53
C LEU A 122 22.56 7.76 4.49
N LEU A 123 21.59 7.56 3.60
CA LEU A 123 21.67 6.52 2.57
C LEU A 123 22.84 6.77 1.62
N ASP A 124 23.05 8.02 1.21
CA ASP A 124 24.16 8.39 0.32
C ASP A 124 25.52 8.23 1.00
N THR A 125 25.62 8.57 2.29
CA THR A 125 26.84 8.35 3.09
C THR A 125 27.17 6.86 3.20
N LEU A 126 26.16 6.00 3.43
CA LEU A 126 26.35 4.56 3.51
C LEU A 126 26.80 3.98 2.16
N ARG A 127 26.17 4.38 1.06
CA ARG A 127 26.54 3.97 -0.30
C ARG A 127 27.96 4.44 -0.64
N GLY A 128 28.30 5.70 -0.35
CA GLY A 128 29.64 6.27 -0.56
C GLY A 128 30.72 5.58 0.25
N ALA A 129 30.39 5.04 1.43
CA ALA A 129 31.28 4.21 2.24
C ALA A 129 31.36 2.74 1.79
N GLY A 130 30.81 2.40 0.61
CA GLY A 130 30.83 1.05 0.04
C GLY A 130 29.94 0.04 0.76
N LYS A 131 28.95 0.49 1.55
CA LYS A 131 27.99 -0.39 2.23
C LYS A 131 26.87 -0.78 1.27
N LYS A 132 26.43 -2.03 1.35
CA LYS A 132 25.18 -2.45 0.69
C LYS A 132 23.98 -1.93 1.49
N VAL A 133 23.03 -1.29 0.82
CA VAL A 133 21.83 -0.75 1.45
C VAL A 133 20.62 -1.50 0.91
N PHE A 134 19.81 -2.05 1.80
CA PHE A 134 18.62 -2.83 1.46
C PHE A 134 17.40 -2.29 2.19
N LEU A 135 16.23 -2.45 1.56
CA LEU A 135 14.94 -2.19 2.17
C LEU A 135 14.27 -3.53 2.51
N LEU A 136 13.77 -3.65 3.74
CA LEU A 136 12.94 -4.76 4.18
C LEU A 136 11.71 -4.19 4.88
N SER A 137 10.57 -4.23 4.21
CA SER A 137 9.32 -3.68 4.74
C SER A 137 8.16 -4.63 4.46
N ASN A 138 7.23 -4.72 5.41
CA ASN A 138 5.97 -5.47 5.28
C ASN A 138 4.91 -4.70 4.46
N ALA A 139 5.32 -3.63 3.79
CA ALA A 139 4.44 -2.76 3.05
C ALA A 139 4.24 -3.24 1.61
N GLN A 140 3.00 -3.11 1.13
CA GLN A 140 2.58 -3.58 -0.19
C GLN A 140 3.35 -2.84 -1.29
N ARG A 141 3.93 -3.60 -2.24
CA ARG A 141 4.62 -3.04 -3.41
C ARG A 141 3.78 -2.05 -4.20
N LEU A 142 2.45 -2.25 -4.20
CA LEU A 142 1.47 -1.35 -4.80
C LEU A 142 1.58 0.10 -4.30
N PHE A 143 2.02 0.31 -3.06
CA PHE A 143 2.17 1.62 -2.44
C PHE A 143 3.63 2.05 -2.33
N THR A 144 4.50 1.13 -1.87
CA THR A 144 5.90 1.47 -1.57
C THR A 144 6.66 1.92 -2.80
N TRP A 145 6.47 1.28 -3.95
CA TRP A 145 7.22 1.61 -5.15
C TRP A 145 6.91 3.01 -5.71
N PRO A 146 5.62 3.39 -5.88
CA PRO A 146 5.27 4.77 -6.22
C PRO A 146 5.82 5.81 -5.23
N GLU A 147 5.70 5.56 -3.93
CA GLU A 147 6.13 6.50 -2.88
C GLU A 147 7.66 6.67 -2.85
N MET A 148 8.41 5.58 -2.95
CA MET A 148 9.87 5.63 -3.05
C MET A 148 10.34 6.33 -4.32
N THR A 149 9.61 6.17 -5.43
CA THR A 149 9.90 6.87 -6.68
C THR A 149 9.65 8.37 -6.54
N MET A 150 8.51 8.74 -5.94
CA MET A 150 8.15 10.14 -5.67
C MET A 150 9.15 10.83 -4.73
N LEU A 151 9.69 10.08 -3.76
CA LEU A 151 10.65 10.58 -2.76
C LEU A 151 12.11 10.33 -3.14
N GLU A 152 12.39 9.94 -4.39
CA GLU A 152 13.74 9.78 -4.94
C GLU A 152 14.63 8.77 -4.17
N LEU A 153 14.02 7.79 -3.51
CA LEU A 153 14.74 6.69 -2.83
C LEU A 153 15.19 5.59 -3.79
N CYS A 154 14.58 5.51 -4.97
CA CYS A 154 14.90 4.56 -6.03
C CYS A 154 16.00 5.14 -6.93
N GLY A 155 17.26 4.81 -6.63
CA GLY A 155 18.45 5.13 -7.44
C GLY A 155 19.46 4.00 -7.39
#